data_AF-A0A821HV22-F1
#
_entry.id   AF-A0A821HV22-F1
#
_cell.length_a   1.000
_cell.length_b   1.000
_cell.length_c   1.000
_cell.angle_alpha   90.00
_cell.angle_beta   90.00
_cell.angle_gamma   90.00
#
_symmetry.space_group_name_H-M   'P 1'
#
loop_
_entity.id
_entity.type
_entity.pdbx_description
1 polymer ?
#
loop_
_entity_poly.entity_id
_entity_poly.type
_entity_poly.pdbx_seq_one_letter_code
_entity_poly.pdbx_strand_id
1 'polypeptide(L)'
;EILRLVRILIEKCPHDVAELILEVTDITLNCIDLSVLRHRGIQAVSETFGLLLRYPIVTYCHDSPKLCVGTRTGVLALYDLKTPKYQACQAHPKNEVISCVEFSPDGKYLASYSAYEGILYFWQTANTFFGSTSTIHLVSRHAAQRLDRSIPSPMKKVDLTWIDRSSVRMFWHIDKTEKTFKV
;
A
#
# COMPACT_ATOMS: atom_id res chain seq x y z
N GLU A 1 14.54 19.84 6.34
CA GLU A 1 13.65 20.20 7.46
C GLU A 1 12.26 19.55 7.38
N ILE A 2 11.54 19.61 6.26
CA ILE A 2 10.20 19.01 6.12
C ILE A 2 10.17 17.51 6.44
N LEU A 3 11.08 16.71 5.87
CA LEU A 3 11.16 15.28 6.15
C LEU A 3 11.41 14.95 7.64
N ARG A 4 12.11 15.84 8.37
CA ARG A 4 12.32 15.72 9.82
C ARG A 4 11.00 15.90 10.58
N LEU A 5 10.18 16.87 10.17
CA LEU A 5 8.86 17.11 10.76
C LEU A 5 7.89 15.96 10.44
N VAL A 6 7.86 15.48 9.20
CA VAL A 6 7.05 14.31 8.81
C VAL A 6 7.41 13.10 9.68
N ARG A 7 8.70 12.86 9.89
CA ARG A 7 9.17 11.81 10.80
C ARG A 7 8.65 11.99 12.23
N ILE A 8 8.75 13.20 12.79
CA ILE A 8 8.25 13.49 14.13
C ILE A 8 6.73 13.26 14.20
N LEU A 9 5.97 13.65 13.18
CA LEU A 9 4.53 13.42 13.11
C LEU A 9 4.18 11.93 13.07
N ILE A 10 4.90 11.12 12.29
CA ILE A 10 4.71 9.66 12.27
C ILE A 10 4.98 9.06 13.65
N GLU A 11 6.01 9.53 14.35
CA GLU A 11 6.40 9.02 15.67
C GLU A 11 5.43 9.47 16.78
N LYS A 12 4.90 10.70 16.71
CA LYS A 12 4.06 11.29 17.77
C LYS A 12 2.57 11.10 17.56
N CYS A 13 2.11 11.13 16.31
CA CYS A 13 0.70 11.10 15.93
C CYS A 13 0.44 10.05 14.82
N PRO A 14 0.79 8.77 15.03
CA PRO A 14 0.74 7.78 13.97
C PRO A 14 -0.66 7.56 13.40
N HIS A 15 -1.71 7.71 14.22
CA HIS A 15 -3.10 7.57 13.80
C HIS A 15 -3.50 8.70 12.83
N ASP A 16 -3.24 9.96 13.20
CA ASP A 16 -3.58 11.11 12.36
C ASP A 16 -2.80 11.11 11.05
N VAL A 17 -1.56 10.63 11.06
CA VAL A 17 -0.79 10.44 9.84
C VAL A 17 -1.36 9.33 8.96
N ALA A 18 -1.91 8.25 9.53
CA ALA A 18 -2.59 7.22 8.73
C ALA A 18 -3.83 7.76 8.02
N GLU A 19 -4.54 8.70 8.65
CA GLU A 19 -5.71 9.37 8.08
C GLU A 19 -5.35 10.23 6.85
N LEU A 20 -4.13 10.80 6.85
CA LEU A 20 -3.60 11.70 5.81
C LEU A 20 -2.42 11.08 5.06
N ILE A 21 -2.35 9.75 5.00
CA ILE A 21 -1.14 9.05 4.54
C ILE A 21 -0.81 9.35 3.07
N LEU A 22 -1.83 9.65 2.26
CA LEU A 22 -1.66 9.98 0.85
C LEU A 22 -0.98 11.34 0.70
N GLU A 23 -1.49 12.34 1.41
CA GLU A 23 -0.95 13.70 1.43
C GLU A 23 0.46 13.72 2.03
N VAL A 24 0.69 12.95 3.10
CA VAL A 24 2.01 12.80 3.70
C VAL A 24 2.98 12.12 2.72
N THR A 25 2.51 11.14 1.95
CA THR A 25 3.31 10.49 0.91
C THR A 25 3.64 11.47 -0.22
N ASP A 26 2.67 12.28 -0.68
CA ASP A 26 2.89 13.32 -1.68
C ASP A 26 3.92 14.36 -1.21
N ILE A 27 3.78 14.87 0.02
CA ILE A 27 4.74 15.81 0.62
C ILE A 27 6.13 15.17 0.67
N THR A 28 6.20 13.91 1.09
CA THR A 28 7.46 13.17 1.18
C THR A 28 8.10 13.06 -0.20
N LEU A 29 7.37 12.61 -1.22
CA LEU A 29 7.82 12.49 -2.60
C LEU A 29 8.31 13.81 -3.19
N ASN A 30 7.61 14.91 -2.93
CA ASN A 30 8.01 16.24 -3.39
C ASN A 30 9.26 16.79 -2.69
N CYS A 31 9.61 16.26 -1.51
CA CYS A 31 10.79 16.67 -0.76
C CYS A 31 12.06 15.86 -1.10
N ILE A 32 11.95 14.85 -1.96
CA ILE A 32 13.06 13.95 -2.28
C ILE A 32 13.51 14.17 -3.73
N ASP A 33 14.81 14.08 -3.94
CA ASP A 33 15.35 13.92 -5.29
C ASP A 33 15.13 12.47 -5.78
N LEU A 34 14.13 12.28 -6.64
CA LEU A 34 13.81 10.98 -7.24
C LEU A 34 14.99 10.37 -8.01
N SER A 35 15.95 11.18 -8.48
CA SER A 35 17.16 10.66 -9.14
C SER A 35 18.05 9.88 -8.15
N VAL A 36 18.10 10.31 -6.89
CA VAL A 36 18.85 9.63 -5.82
C VAL A 36 18.22 8.28 -5.50
N LEU A 37 16.88 8.21 -5.43
CA LEU A 37 16.16 6.94 -5.26
C LEU A 37 16.47 5.96 -6.40
N ARG A 38 16.56 6.45 -7.64
CA ARG A 38 16.89 5.63 -8.81
C ARG A 38 18.32 5.06 -8.74
N HIS A 39 19.28 5.83 -8.23
CA HIS A 39 20.69 5.42 -8.18
C HIS A 39 21.02 4.53 -6.98
N ARG A 40 20.41 4.78 -5.83
CA ARG A 40 20.69 4.06 -4.57
C ARG A 40 19.73 2.89 -4.30
N GLY A 41 18.66 2.77 -5.08
CA GLY A 41 17.71 1.65 -5.00
C GLY A 41 17.07 1.48 -3.62
N ILE A 42 16.99 0.23 -3.16
CA ILE A 42 16.28 -0.18 -1.94
C ILE A 42 16.78 0.55 -0.69
N GLN A 43 18.09 0.85 -0.60
CA GLN A 43 18.65 1.52 0.57
C GLN A 43 18.08 2.94 0.74
N ALA A 44 18.02 3.72 -0.35
CA ALA A 44 17.44 5.05 -0.29
C ALA A 44 15.93 5.00 -0.03
N VAL A 45 15.23 3.97 -0.52
CA VAL A 45 13.81 3.76 -0.19
C VAL A 45 13.62 3.49 1.29
N SER A 46 14.46 2.66 1.92
CA SER A 46 14.38 2.39 3.36
C SER A 46 14.69 3.63 4.20
N GLU A 47 15.72 4.41 3.83
CA GLU A 47 16.07 5.68 4.50
C GLU A 47 14.94 6.72 4.41
N THR A 48 14.19 6.70 3.31
CA THR A 48 13.25 7.76 2.97
C THR A 48 11.80 7.42 3.34
N PHE A 49 11.36 6.21 3.02
CA PHE A 49 10.00 5.72 3.23
C PHE A 49 9.92 4.71 4.39
N GLY A 50 11.02 4.36 5.05
CA GLY A 50 11.02 3.31 6.08
C GLY A 50 10.04 3.55 7.24
N LEU A 51 9.67 4.81 7.51
CA LEU A 51 8.61 5.14 8.47
C LEU A 51 7.21 5.02 7.88
N LEU A 52 7.02 5.36 6.61
CA LEU A 52 5.75 5.20 5.89
C LEU A 52 5.42 3.73 5.63
N LEU A 53 6.43 2.90 5.35
CA LEU A 53 6.29 1.45 5.16
C LEU A 53 5.92 0.70 6.45
N ARG A 54 5.88 1.37 7.61
CA ARG A 54 5.33 0.79 8.86
C ARG A 54 3.81 0.75 8.87
N TYR A 55 3.17 1.50 7.97
CA TYR A 55 1.73 1.46 7.79
C TYR A 55 1.38 0.31 6.86
N PRO A 56 0.51 -0.65 7.26
CA PRO A 56 0.13 -1.76 6.40
C PRO A 56 -0.53 -1.32 5.09
N ILE A 57 -1.00 -0.07 5.02
CA ILE A 57 -1.62 0.57 3.85
C ILE A 57 -0.58 1.18 2.89
N VAL A 58 0.71 1.01 3.13
CA VAL A 58 1.80 1.47 2.26
C VAL A 58 2.71 0.31 1.91
N THR A 59 2.95 0.08 0.62
CA THR A 59 3.84 -0.99 0.14
C THR A 59 4.76 -0.49 -0.98
N TYR A 60 5.97 -1.01 -1.03
CA TYR A 60 6.94 -0.74 -2.09
C TYR A 60 7.17 -1.99 -2.94
N CYS A 61 7.31 -1.82 -4.25
CA CYS A 61 7.68 -2.89 -5.16
C CYS A 61 9.20 -2.91 -5.33
N HIS A 62 9.84 -4.05 -5.08
CA HIS A 62 11.30 -4.17 -5.15
C HIS A 62 11.82 -4.30 -6.59
N ASP A 63 11.09 -4.98 -7.46
CA ASP A 63 11.47 -5.21 -8.86
C ASP A 63 11.26 -3.99 -9.76
N SER A 64 10.31 -3.13 -9.39
CA SER A 64 10.04 -1.89 -10.10
C SER A 64 9.79 -0.79 -9.07
N PRO A 65 10.43 0.39 -9.17
CA PRO A 65 10.38 1.40 -8.12
C PRO A 65 9.00 2.06 -8.08
N LYS A 66 8.03 1.35 -7.53
CA LYS A 66 6.64 1.74 -7.38
C LYS A 66 6.31 1.76 -5.91
N LEU A 67 5.54 2.75 -5.49
CA LEU A 67 4.99 2.84 -4.15
C LEU A 67 3.47 2.80 -4.28
N CYS A 68 2.80 1.97 -3.50
CA CYS A 68 1.35 1.96 -3.43
C CYS A 68 0.88 2.38 -2.04
N VAL A 69 -0.15 3.22 -2.03
CA VAL A 69 -0.78 3.74 -0.82
C VAL A 69 -2.28 3.50 -0.90
N GLY A 70 -2.83 2.82 0.10
CA GLY A 70 -4.27 2.70 0.31
C GLY A 70 -4.79 3.80 1.23
N THR A 71 -6.00 4.27 0.96
CA THR A 71 -6.65 5.33 1.75
C THR A 71 -7.84 4.82 2.55
N ARG A 72 -8.35 5.67 3.43
CA ARG A 72 -9.61 5.44 4.16
C ARG A 72 -10.87 5.52 3.30
N THR A 73 -10.76 6.13 2.13
CA THR A 73 -11.88 6.29 1.20
C THR A 73 -11.98 5.15 0.20
N GLY A 74 -11.14 4.11 0.33
CA GLY A 74 -11.12 2.95 -0.56
C GLY A 74 -10.30 3.16 -1.83
N VAL A 75 -9.50 4.22 -1.90
CA VAL A 75 -8.67 4.56 -3.06
C VAL A 75 -7.30 3.91 -2.91
N LEU A 76 -6.80 3.31 -3.99
CA LEU A 76 -5.39 2.95 -4.15
C LEU A 76 -4.71 3.99 -5.02
N ALA A 77 -3.64 4.58 -4.51
CA ALA A 77 -2.72 5.40 -5.29
C ALA A 77 -1.46 4.60 -5.58
N LEU A 78 -1.11 4.49 -6.87
CA LEU A 78 0.10 3.86 -7.35
C LEU A 78 1.05 4.92 -7.91
N TYR A 79 2.14 5.16 -7.21
CA TYR A 79 3.21 6.07 -7.58
C TYR A 79 4.27 5.32 -8.38
N ASP A 80 4.64 5.86 -9.54
CA ASP A 80 5.82 5.41 -10.28
C ASP A 80 7.00 6.30 -9.91
N LEU A 81 7.96 5.83 -9.10
CA LEU A 81 9.06 6.66 -8.62
C LEU A 81 10.09 7.01 -9.73
N LYS A 82 9.90 6.56 -10.97
CA LYS A 82 10.65 7.04 -12.14
C LYS A 82 10.07 8.33 -12.70
N THR A 83 8.82 8.65 -12.38
CA THR A 83 8.11 9.81 -12.92
C THR A 83 7.37 10.59 -11.83
N PRO A 84 7.05 11.86 -12.04
CA PRO A 84 6.20 12.59 -11.10
C PRO A 84 4.71 12.20 -11.20
N LYS A 85 4.36 11.11 -11.90
CA LYS A 85 2.98 10.70 -12.15
C LYS A 85 2.59 9.53 -11.25
N TYR A 86 1.37 9.58 -10.73
CA TYR A 86 0.73 8.46 -10.07
C TYR A 86 -0.65 8.20 -10.68
N GLN A 87 -1.15 6.98 -10.50
CA GLN A 87 -2.51 6.60 -10.85
C GLN A 87 -3.30 6.33 -9.58
N ALA A 88 -4.47 6.94 -9.45
CA ALA A 88 -5.43 6.58 -8.42
C ALA A 88 -6.55 5.71 -9.03
N CYS A 89 -7.00 4.69 -8.30
CA CYS A 89 -8.24 3.97 -8.61
C CYS A 89 -9.09 3.77 -7.37
N GLN A 90 -10.41 3.73 -7.55
CA GLN A 90 -11.34 3.33 -6.49
C GLN A 90 -11.30 1.79 -6.39
N ALA A 91 -10.54 1.28 -5.43
CA ALA A 91 -10.27 -0.15 -5.27
C ALA A 91 -11.35 -0.86 -4.46
N HIS A 92 -11.81 -0.19 -3.40
CA HIS A 92 -12.87 -0.64 -2.51
C HIS A 92 -14.05 0.36 -2.59
N PRO A 93 -15.28 0.02 -2.17
CA PRO A 93 -16.39 0.96 -2.15
C PRO A 93 -16.06 2.24 -1.38
N LYS A 94 -16.71 3.35 -1.76
CA LYS A 94 -16.49 4.63 -1.08
C LYS A 94 -16.76 4.49 0.42
N ASN A 95 -15.85 5.01 1.24
CA ASN A 95 -15.85 4.91 2.71
C ASN A 95 -15.47 3.53 3.29
N GLU A 96 -15.02 2.58 2.47
CA GLU A 96 -14.38 1.37 2.99
C GLU A 96 -12.87 1.59 3.08
N VAL A 97 -12.35 1.64 4.31
CA VAL A 97 -10.91 1.82 4.56
C VAL A 97 -10.13 0.61 4.10
N ILE A 98 -9.06 0.87 3.34
CA ILE A 98 -8.07 -0.14 3.04
C ILE A 98 -7.28 -0.41 4.31
N SER A 99 -7.22 -1.67 4.73
CA SER A 99 -6.60 -2.09 5.99
C SER A 99 -5.16 -2.55 5.78
N CYS A 100 -4.88 -3.16 4.64
CA CYS A 100 -3.53 -3.53 4.22
C CYS A 100 -3.40 -3.64 2.69
N VAL A 101 -2.17 -3.46 2.20
CA VAL A 101 -1.77 -3.64 0.81
C VAL A 101 -0.40 -4.32 0.74
N GLU A 102 -0.15 -5.10 -0.31
CA GLU A 102 1.18 -5.70 -0.50
C GLU A 102 1.43 -6.06 -1.96
N PHE A 103 2.63 -5.74 -2.46
CA PHE A 103 3.09 -6.18 -3.76
C PHE A 103 3.54 -7.64 -3.75
N SER A 104 3.27 -8.36 -4.84
CA SER A 104 3.90 -9.65 -5.06
C SER A 104 5.41 -9.50 -5.15
N PRO A 105 6.19 -10.55 -4.82
CA PRO A 105 7.65 -10.48 -4.83
C PRO A 105 8.23 -10.09 -6.20
N ASP A 106 7.53 -10.43 -7.29
CA ASP A 106 7.89 -10.09 -8.67
C ASP A 106 7.24 -8.80 -9.20
N GLY A 107 6.50 -8.08 -8.35
CA GLY A 107 5.86 -6.81 -8.67
C GLY A 107 4.70 -6.86 -9.66
N LYS A 108 4.32 -8.05 -10.16
CA LYS A 108 3.27 -8.21 -11.16
C LYS A 108 1.88 -8.03 -10.58
N TYR A 109 1.71 -8.37 -9.31
CA TYR A 109 0.44 -8.27 -8.62
C TYR A 109 0.55 -7.34 -7.42
N LEU A 110 -0.58 -6.75 -7.07
CA LEU A 110 -0.81 -6.01 -5.84
C LEU A 110 -2.07 -6.58 -5.21
N ALA A 111 -2.02 -6.84 -3.91
CA ALA A 111 -3.18 -7.21 -3.14
C ALA A 111 -3.63 -6.02 -2.28
N SER A 112 -4.94 -5.81 -2.18
CA SER A 112 -5.53 -4.82 -1.27
C SER A 112 -6.72 -5.42 -0.52
N TYR A 113 -6.82 -5.14 0.76
CA TYR A 113 -7.89 -5.69 1.59
C TYR A 113 -8.53 -4.62 2.46
N SER A 114 -9.86 -4.68 2.57
CA SER A 114 -10.63 -3.88 3.53
C SER A 114 -11.29 -4.80 4.54
N ALA A 115 -10.96 -4.61 5.82
CA ALA A 115 -11.51 -5.43 6.90
C ALA A 115 -13.01 -5.20 7.10
N TYR A 116 -13.50 -3.97 6.96
CA TYR A 116 -14.94 -3.68 7.12
C TYR A 116 -15.77 -4.12 5.92
N GLU A 117 -15.19 -4.17 4.72
CA GLU A 117 -15.84 -4.77 3.55
C GLU A 117 -15.77 -6.31 3.62
N GLY A 118 -14.65 -6.85 4.11
CA GLY A 118 -14.35 -8.29 4.11
C GLY A 118 -13.94 -8.80 2.73
N ILE A 119 -13.38 -7.95 1.87
CA ILE A 119 -13.00 -8.31 0.49
C ILE A 119 -11.51 -8.06 0.28
N LEU A 120 -10.84 -9.08 -0.27
CA LEU A 120 -9.49 -9.02 -0.80
C LEU A 120 -9.57 -8.86 -2.32
N TYR A 121 -8.94 -7.84 -2.87
CA TYR A 121 -8.78 -7.64 -4.31
C TYR A 121 -7.34 -7.94 -4.73
N PHE A 122 -7.19 -8.58 -5.89
CA PHE A 122 -5.93 -8.74 -6.59
C PHE A 122 -5.90 -7.90 -7.85
N TRP A 123 -4.83 -7.13 -8.01
CA TRP A 123 -4.62 -6.20 -9.10
C TRP A 123 -3.39 -6.62 -9.87
N GLN A 124 -3.46 -6.66 -11.20
CA GLN A 124 -2.29 -6.77 -12.04
C GLN A 124 -1.70 -5.38 -12.25
N THR A 125 -0.39 -5.24 -12.04
CA THR A 125 0.32 -4.00 -12.32
C THR A 125 1.12 -4.12 -13.60
N ALA A 126 0.98 -3.14 -14.48
CA ALA A 126 1.66 -3.10 -15.77
C ALA A 126 2.39 -1.77 -15.94
N ASN A 127 3.47 -1.79 -16.71
CA ASN A 127 4.11 -0.56 -17.17
C ASN A 127 3.64 -0.31 -18.61
N THR A 128 3.14 0.89 -18.87
CA THR A 128 2.72 1.24 -20.23
C THR A 128 3.95 1.47 -21.10
N PHE A 129 4.13 0.66 -22.15
CA PHE A 129 5.30 0.68 -23.05
C PHE A 129 5.56 2.03 -23.73
N PHE A 130 4.55 2.90 -23.84
CA PHE A 130 4.63 4.17 -24.59
C PHE A 130 4.62 5.44 -23.74
N GLY A 131 4.66 5.35 -22.40
CA GLY A 131 4.50 6.57 -21.61
C GLY A 131 4.67 6.46 -20.11
N SER A 132 5.55 5.60 -19.60
CA SER A 132 6.07 5.62 -18.22
C SER A 132 5.05 5.79 -17.07
N THR A 133 3.78 5.47 -17.30
CA THR A 133 2.74 5.44 -16.28
C THR A 133 2.44 4.00 -15.94
N SER A 134 2.58 3.69 -14.65
CA SER A 134 2.21 2.40 -14.09
C SER A 134 0.69 2.33 -13.99
N THR A 135 0.10 1.22 -14.48
CA THR A 135 -1.34 0.98 -14.40
C THR A 135 -1.67 -0.20 -13.51
N ILE A 136 -2.90 -0.19 -12.97
CA ILE A 136 -3.47 -1.30 -12.21
C ILE A 136 -4.82 -1.70 -12.77
N HIS A 137 -5.02 -3.00 -12.92
CA HIS A 137 -6.24 -3.60 -13.43
C HIS A 137 -6.68 -4.71 -12.48
N LEU A 138 -7.98 -4.76 -12.17
CA LEU A 138 -8.53 -5.79 -11.30
C LEU A 138 -8.46 -7.16 -11.99
N VAL A 139 -7.92 -8.16 -11.29
CA VAL A 139 -7.82 -9.55 -11.75
C VAL A 139 -8.91 -10.40 -11.12
N SER A 140 -8.98 -10.38 -9.79
CA SER A 140 -9.87 -11.23 -9.02
C SER A 140 -10.18 -10.60 -7.67
N ARG A 141 -11.25 -11.07 -7.03
CA ARG A 141 -11.65 -10.67 -5.69
C ARG A 141 -12.12 -11.87 -4.90
N HIS A 142 -11.82 -11.89 -3.61
CA HIS A 142 -12.16 -12.98 -2.71
C HIS A 142 -12.86 -12.46 -1.47
N ALA A 143 -13.93 -13.15 -1.08
CA ALA A 143 -14.50 -12.96 0.24
C ALA A 143 -13.53 -13.50 1.30
N ALA A 144 -13.24 -12.65 2.27
CA ALA A 144 -12.42 -12.94 3.42
C ALA A 144 -13.19 -12.55 4.69
N GLN A 145 -12.57 -12.68 5.86
CA GLN A 145 -13.25 -12.37 7.11
C GLN A 145 -13.59 -10.87 7.16
N ARG A 146 -14.78 -10.55 7.66
CA ARG A 146 -15.25 -9.19 7.84
C ARG A 146 -15.13 -8.79 9.30
N LEU A 147 -14.62 -7.60 9.55
CA LEU A 147 -14.51 -7.00 10.87
C LEU A 147 -15.79 -6.25 11.23
N ASP A 148 -16.23 -6.39 12.48
CA ASP A 148 -17.31 -5.57 13.01
C ASP A 148 -16.90 -4.09 13.08
N ARG A 149 -17.79 -3.20 12.66
CA ARG A 149 -17.59 -1.74 12.66
C ARG A 149 -17.56 -1.15 14.06
N SER A 150 -17.99 -1.90 15.07
CA SER A 150 -17.77 -1.56 16.48
C SER A 150 -16.28 -1.45 16.85
N ILE A 151 -15.40 -2.10 16.08
CA ILE A 151 -13.96 -2.08 16.31
C ILE A 151 -13.36 -0.80 15.70
N PRO A 152 -12.74 0.12 16.49
CA PRO A 152 -12.45 1.49 16.06
C PRO A 152 -11.44 1.65 14.93
N SER A 153 -10.54 0.67 14.75
CA SER A 153 -9.51 0.73 13.71
C SER A 153 -9.17 -0.67 13.20
N PRO A 154 -9.21 -0.91 11.88
CA PRO A 154 -8.78 -2.18 11.30
C PRO A 154 -7.26 -2.22 11.05
N MET A 155 -6.54 -1.12 11.26
CA MET A 155 -5.10 -1.08 11.06
C MET A 155 -4.37 -2.01 12.05
N LYS A 156 -3.36 -2.72 11.55
CA LYS A 156 -2.58 -3.71 12.31
C LYS A 156 -3.42 -4.85 12.90
N LYS A 157 -4.64 -5.07 12.40
CA LYS A 157 -5.49 -6.22 12.76
C LYS A 157 -5.37 -7.36 11.77
N VAL A 158 -4.88 -7.09 10.58
CA VAL A 158 -4.68 -8.07 9.51
C VAL A 158 -3.34 -7.83 8.86
N ASP A 159 -2.57 -8.91 8.74
CA ASP A 159 -1.33 -8.92 7.95
C ASP A 159 -1.59 -9.63 6.64
N LEU A 160 -0.99 -9.09 5.59
CA LEU A 160 -0.92 -9.68 4.27
C LEU A 160 0.53 -10.06 4.01
N THR A 161 0.78 -11.27 3.53
CA THR A 161 2.12 -11.73 3.17
C THR A 161 2.07 -12.61 1.94
N TRP A 162 2.75 -12.22 0.86
CA TRP A 162 2.93 -13.09 -0.30
C TRP A 162 3.82 -14.29 0.05
N ILE A 163 3.31 -15.50 -0.18
CA ILE A 163 4.07 -16.74 0.05
C ILE A 163 4.77 -17.23 -1.23
N ASP A 164 4.23 -16.87 -2.39
CA ASP A 164 4.81 -17.11 -3.71
C ASP A 164 4.36 -16.00 -4.68
N ARG A 165 4.57 -16.16 -5.99
CA ARG A 165 4.23 -15.15 -7.02
C ARG A 165 2.73 -15.04 -7.33
N SER A 166 1.91 -15.94 -6.80
CA SER A 166 0.50 -16.15 -7.12
C SER A 166 -0.38 -16.39 -5.90
N SER A 167 0.19 -16.54 -4.70
CA SER A 167 -0.54 -16.83 -3.48
C SER A 167 -0.18 -15.84 -2.37
N VAL A 168 -1.22 -15.35 -1.70
CA VAL A 168 -1.14 -14.46 -0.54
C VAL A 168 -1.69 -15.17 0.68
N ARG A 169 -0.94 -15.09 1.79
CA ARG A 169 -1.42 -15.47 3.11
C ARG A 169 -1.97 -14.22 3.79
N MET A 170 -3.15 -14.36 4.36
CA MET A 170 -3.73 -13.38 5.28
C MET A 170 -3.74 -13.96 6.69
N PHE A 171 -3.33 -13.15 7.67
CA PHE A 171 -3.36 -13.49 9.09
C PHE A 171 -4.20 -12.45 9.85
N TRP A 172 -5.23 -12.90 10.55
CA TRP A 172 -6.08 -12.05 11.40
C TRP A 172 -5.61 -12.10 12.84
N HIS A 173 -5.14 -10.98 13.37
CA HIS A 173 -4.59 -10.89 14.74
C HIS A 173 -5.63 -11.03 15.84
N ILE A 174 -6.90 -10.80 15.51
CA ILE A 174 -7.99 -10.75 16.50
C ILE A 174 -8.33 -12.15 17.00
N ASP A 175 -8.42 -13.11 16.10
CA ASP A 175 -8.75 -14.51 16.39
C ASP A 175 -7.60 -15.48 16.11
N LYS A 176 -6.45 -14.95 15.63
CA LYS A 176 -5.25 -15.72 15.28
C LYS A 176 -5.51 -16.75 14.19
N THR A 177 -6.39 -16.44 13.25
CA THR A 177 -6.66 -17.29 12.09
C THR A 177 -5.82 -16.89 10.89
N GLU A 178 -5.59 -17.84 9.98
CA GLU A 178 -4.95 -17.57 8.70
C GLU A 178 -5.67 -18.24 7.54
N LYS A 179 -5.56 -17.65 6.36
CA LYS A 179 -6.08 -18.21 5.12
C LYS A 179 -5.18 -17.82 3.96
N THR A 180 -4.99 -18.75 3.04
CA THR A 180 -4.26 -18.49 1.79
C THR A 180 -5.24 -18.29 0.65
N PHE A 181 -4.98 -17.27 -0.16
CA PHE A 181 -5.70 -16.94 -1.38
C PHE A 181 -4.76 -17.01 -2.56
N LYS A 182 -5.29 -17.39 -3.72
CA LYS A 182 -4.56 -17.36 -4.99
C LYS A 182 -5.16 -16.27 -5.86
N VAL A 183 -4.28 -15.58 -6.60
CA VAL A 183 -4.64 -14.58 -7.62
C VAL A 183 -5.57 -15.21 -8.67
#